data_AF-A0A5K1CS00-F1
#
_entry.id   AF-A0A5K1CS00-F1
#
_cell.length_a   1.000
_cell.length_b   1.000
_cell.length_c   1.000
_cell.angle_alpha   90.00
_cell.angle_beta   90.00
_cell.angle_gamma   90.00
#
_symmetry.space_group_name_H-M   'P 1'
#
loop_
_entity.id
_entity.type
_entity.pdbx_description
1 polymer ?
#
loop_
_entity_poly.entity_id
_entity_poly.type
_entity_poly.pdbx_seq_one_letter_code
_entity_poly.pdbx_strand_id
1 'polypeptide(L)'
;KFGEIVFLTVSESPNLMVIYQRLWARLVNPNSVPKFIDEDDAYTQLMFNLNKRKRHPVLVVLDDVWSEVVLEKLLFEIAGIKTLVTSRIKFKLLKSIYTLPLLGQKDALDLFCHLAIDSDQAIDKPDDDMVKQ
;
A
#
# COMPACT_ATOMS: atom_id res chain seq x y z
N LYS A 1 -7.69 -13.13 -9.92
CA LYS A 1 -8.01 -13.01 -8.48
C LYS A 1 -6.73 -13.30 -7.69
N PHE A 2 -6.37 -12.47 -6.71
CA PHE A 2 -5.24 -12.73 -5.82
C PHE A 2 -5.67 -13.67 -4.69
N GLY A 3 -4.81 -14.61 -4.32
CA GLY A 3 -5.04 -15.51 -3.18
C GLY A 3 -4.63 -14.89 -1.85
N GLU A 4 -3.78 -13.87 -1.88
CA GLU A 4 -3.29 -13.14 -0.72
C GLU A 4 -3.03 -11.68 -1.08
N ILE A 5 -3.25 -10.79 -0.11
CA ILE A 5 -2.89 -9.37 -0.19
C ILE A 5 -2.00 -9.06 1.01
N VAL A 6 -0.84 -8.45 0.76
CA VAL A 6 0.12 -8.03 1.78
C VAL A 6 0.20 -6.51 1.76
N PHE A 7 -0.06 -5.88 2.90
CA PHE A 7 -0.06 -4.43 3.05
C PHE A 7 1.13 -3.98 3.89
N LEU A 8 1.88 -2.98 3.41
CA LEU A 8 3.07 -2.46 4.07
C LEU A 8 3.07 -0.94 4.01
N THR A 9 2.99 -0.29 5.17
CA THR A 9 3.22 1.16 5.29
C THR A 9 4.72 1.45 5.19
N VAL A 10 5.10 2.33 4.26
CA VAL A 10 6.50 2.70 4.01
C VAL A 10 6.87 3.98 4.76
N SER A 11 6.04 5.02 4.71
CA SER A 11 6.27 6.34 5.32
C SER A 11 7.45 7.12 4.73
N GLU A 12 7.66 8.36 5.19
CA GLU A 12 8.68 9.28 4.67
C GLU A 12 10.12 8.85 4.97
N SER A 13 10.35 8.26 6.14
CA SER A 13 11.67 7.79 6.60
C SER A 13 11.62 6.28 6.89
N PRO A 14 11.50 5.44 5.84
CA PRO A 14 11.32 4.01 6.02
C PRO A 14 12.57 3.35 6.60
N ASN A 15 12.35 2.40 7.51
CA ASN A 15 13.37 1.41 7.85
C ASN A 15 13.26 0.23 6.87
N LEU A 16 14.07 0.27 5.81
CA LEU A 16 14.04 -0.73 4.74
C LEU A 16 14.32 -2.15 5.24
N MET A 17 15.21 -2.29 6.22
CA MET A 17 15.51 -3.58 6.83
C MET A 17 14.26 -4.22 7.47
N VAL A 18 13.49 -3.43 8.23
CA VAL A 18 12.24 -3.89 8.83
C VAL A 18 11.21 -4.24 7.76
N ILE A 19 11.15 -3.48 6.66
CA ILE A 19 10.25 -3.77 5.53
C ILE A 19 10.62 -5.11 4.88
N TYR A 20 11.90 -5.38 4.62
CA TYR A 20 12.34 -6.66 4.07
C TYR A 20 12.04 -7.84 5.00
N GLN A 21 12.23 -7.67 6.31
CA GLN A 21 11.87 -8.70 7.30
C GLN A 21 10.37 -9.00 7.26
N ARG A 22 9.52 -7.97 7.14
CA ARG A 22 8.06 -8.14 7.01
C ARG A 22 7.71 -8.82 5.68
N LEU A 23 8.30 -8.40 4.56
CA LEU A 23 8.12 -9.04 3.27
C LEU A 23 8.49 -10.52 3.33
N TRP A 24 9.62 -10.86 3.94
CA TRP A 24 10.05 -12.23 4.13
C TRP A 24 9.05 -13.04 4.94
N ALA A 25 8.66 -12.53 6.12
CA ALA A 25 7.74 -13.22 7.01
C ALA A 25 6.40 -13.53 6.33
N ARG A 26 5.91 -12.60 5.49
CA ARG A 26 4.62 -12.73 4.80
C ARG A 26 4.70 -13.60 3.54
N LEU A 27 5.74 -13.42 2.72
CA LEU A 27 5.78 -14.00 1.38
C LEU A 27 6.58 -15.31 1.29
N VAL A 28 7.60 -15.45 2.14
CA VAL A 28 8.54 -16.57 2.14
C VAL A 28 8.21 -17.53 3.27
N ASN A 29 8.53 -17.16 4.51
CA ASN A 29 8.36 -18.00 5.70
C ASN A 29 8.21 -17.15 6.98
N PRO A 30 7.06 -17.21 7.68
CA PRO A 30 6.82 -16.43 8.89
C PRO A 30 7.68 -16.87 10.08
N ASN A 31 8.15 -18.12 10.10
CA ASN A 31 8.81 -18.70 11.28
C ASN A 31 10.35 -18.57 11.23
N SER A 32 10.90 -18.06 10.13
CA SER A 32 12.34 -18.04 9.92
C SER A 32 12.75 -16.83 9.10
N VAL A 33 12.75 -15.65 9.72
CA VAL A 33 13.30 -14.43 9.12
C VAL A 33 14.82 -14.43 9.29
N PRO A 34 15.61 -14.36 8.19
CA PRO A 34 17.06 -14.31 8.26
C PRO A 34 17.52 -13.03 8.97
N LYS A 35 18.70 -13.11 9.59
CA LYS A 35 19.45 -11.91 9.94
C LYS A 35 20.17 -11.44 8.68
N PHE A 36 19.59 -10.47 8.01
CA PHE A 36 20.21 -9.83 6.85
C PHE A 36 21.42 -9.01 7.30
N ILE A 37 22.44 -8.98 6.46
CA ILE A 37 23.67 -8.21 6.69
C ILE A 37 23.40 -6.72 6.42
N ASP A 38 22.78 -6.45 5.27
CA ASP A 38 22.42 -5.11 4.80
C ASP A 38 21.19 -5.20 3.87
N GLU A 39 20.81 -4.07 3.27
CA GLU A 39 19.63 -3.97 2.41
C GLU A 39 19.77 -4.77 1.11
N ASP A 40 20.99 -4.86 0.55
CA ASP A 40 21.25 -5.54 -0.72
C ASP A 40 21.23 -7.07 -0.52
N ASP A 41 21.78 -7.54 0.60
CA ASP A 41 21.68 -8.92 1.05
C ASP A 41 20.20 -9.31 1.29
N ALA A 42 19.44 -8.45 1.99
CA ALA A 42 18.02 -8.67 2.23
C ALA A 42 17.22 -8.80 0.93
N TYR A 43 17.44 -7.87 -0.01
CA TYR A 43 16.81 -7.91 -1.32
C TYR A 43 17.17 -9.18 -2.10
N THR A 44 18.46 -9.51 -2.17
CA THR A 44 18.96 -10.68 -2.91
C THR A 44 18.37 -11.98 -2.39
N GLN A 45 18.40 -12.18 -1.07
CA GLN A 45 17.85 -13.37 -0.45
C GLN A 45 16.33 -13.46 -0.64
N LEU A 46 15.61 -12.35 -0.49
CA LEU A 46 14.16 -12.29 -0.70
C LEU A 46 13.82 -12.71 -2.15
N MET A 47 14.50 -12.12 -3.14
CA MET A 47 14.28 -12.39 -4.55
C MET A 47 14.55 -13.84 -4.92
N PHE A 48 15.64 -14.42 -4.41
CA PHE A 48 15.97 -15.82 -4.65
C PHE A 48 14.88 -16.77 -4.14
N ASN A 49 14.31 -16.50 -2.97
CA ASN A 49 13.28 -17.33 -2.38
C ASN A 49 11.90 -17.11 -3.01
N LEU A 50 11.55 -15.87 -3.36
CA LEU A 50 10.32 -15.56 -4.07
C LEU A 50 10.27 -16.21 -5.47
N ASN A 51 11.39 -16.28 -6.18
CA ASN A 51 11.44 -16.94 -7.49
C ASN A 51 11.18 -18.46 -7.43
N LYS A 52 11.45 -19.11 -6.29
CA LYS A 52 11.19 -20.54 -6.09
C LYS A 52 9.76 -20.83 -5.65
N ARG A 53 8.99 -19.78 -5.34
CA ARG A 53 7.64 -19.88 -4.80
C ARG A 53 6.67 -20.43 -5.86
N LYS A 54 6.10 -21.60 -5.61
CA LYS A 54 4.94 -22.12 -6.34
C LYS A 54 3.68 -21.90 -5.50
N ARG A 55 3.24 -20.64 -5.39
CA ARG A 55 2.05 -20.25 -4.62
C ARG A 55 1.05 -19.50 -5.48
N HIS A 56 -0.14 -19.29 -4.94
CA HIS A 56 -1.18 -18.47 -5.54
C HIS A 56 -0.71 -17.02 -5.77
N PRO A 57 -1.33 -16.30 -6.72
CA PRO A 57 -0.98 -14.92 -7.01
C PRO A 57 -1.13 -14.02 -5.79
N VAL A 58 -0.21 -13.08 -5.60
CA VAL A 58 -0.19 -12.13 -4.48
C VAL A 58 -0.23 -10.70 -4.98
N LEU A 59 -0.95 -9.86 -4.25
CA LEU A 59 -0.85 -8.41 -4.37
C LEU A 59 -0.05 -7.87 -3.19
N VAL A 60 1.06 -7.19 -3.44
CA VAL A 60 1.79 -6.41 -2.44
C VAL A 60 1.37 -4.96 -2.59
N VAL A 61 0.90 -4.35 -1.51
CA VAL A 61 0.53 -2.94 -1.44
C VAL A 61 1.59 -2.21 -0.62
N LEU A 62 2.33 -1.33 -1.27
CA LEU A 62 3.27 -0.41 -0.63
C LEU A 62 2.55 0.92 -0.42
N ASP A 63 2.23 1.20 0.83
CA ASP A 63 1.38 2.33 1.20
C ASP A 63 2.20 3.53 1.67
N ASP A 64 1.82 4.72 1.22
CA ASP A 64 2.44 6.01 1.55
C ASP A 64 3.95 6.02 1.25
N VAL A 65 4.30 5.83 -0.04
CA VAL A 65 5.70 5.88 -0.53
C VAL A 65 6.06 7.32 -0.94
N TRP A 66 7.23 7.79 -0.48
CA TRP A 66 7.63 9.20 -0.60
C TRP A 66 8.76 9.49 -1.59
N SER A 67 9.56 8.50 -2.03
CA SER A 67 10.69 8.76 -2.94
C SER A 67 10.93 7.63 -3.94
N GLU A 68 11.48 7.99 -5.11
CA GLU A 68 11.86 7.02 -6.14
C GLU A 68 12.96 6.07 -5.65
N VAL A 69 13.94 6.57 -4.90
CA VAL A 69 15.04 5.75 -4.37
C VAL A 69 14.53 4.65 -3.44
N VAL A 70 13.55 4.96 -2.58
CA VAL A 70 12.91 3.95 -1.72
C VAL A 70 12.11 2.96 -2.57
N LEU A 71 11.37 3.46 -3.56
CA LEU A 71 10.58 2.61 -4.45
C LEU A 71 11.46 1.64 -5.25
N GLU A 72 12.60 2.09 -5.77
CA GLU A 72 13.55 1.25 -6.50
C GLU A 72 14.02 0.05 -5.68
N LYS A 73 14.30 0.26 -4.39
CA LYS A 73 14.72 -0.80 -3.48
C LYS A 73 13.59 -1.80 -3.16
N LEU A 74 12.34 -1.33 -3.12
CA LEU A 74 11.19 -2.15 -2.75
C LEU A 74 10.47 -2.80 -3.94
N LEU A 75 10.77 -2.37 -5.17
CA LEU A 75 10.19 -2.96 -6.37
C LEU A 75 10.89 -4.26 -6.74
N PHE A 76 10.08 -5.24 -7.15
CA PHE A 76 10.56 -6.50 -7.67
C PHE A 76 9.55 -7.09 -8.65
N GLU A 77 10.06 -7.66 -9.74
CA GLU A 77 9.26 -8.36 -10.75
C GLU A 77 9.37 -9.87 -10.52
N ILE A 78 8.37 -10.43 -9.83
CA ILE A 78 8.26 -11.87 -9.60
C ILE A 78 6.98 -12.39 -10.25
N ALA A 79 7.08 -13.47 -11.01
CA ALA A 79 5.92 -14.11 -11.61
C ALA A 79 4.87 -14.47 -10.53
N GLY A 80 3.63 -14.01 -10.75
CA GLY A 80 2.52 -14.22 -9.81
C GLY A 80 2.46 -13.22 -8.66
N ILE A 81 3.37 -12.25 -8.56
CA ILE A 81 3.25 -11.12 -7.63
C ILE A 81 3.01 -9.85 -8.43
N LYS A 82 2.02 -9.06 -7.99
CA LYS A 82 1.84 -7.68 -8.47
C LYS A 82 2.06 -6.72 -7.32
N THR A 83 2.62 -5.56 -7.62
CA THR A 83 2.83 -4.48 -6.66
C THR A 83 1.91 -3.31 -6.99
N LEU A 84 1.16 -2.84 -5.99
CA LEU A 84 0.41 -1.60 -6.01
C LEU A 84 1.11 -0.61 -5.07
N VAL A 85 1.30 0.62 -5.53
CA VAL A 85 1.96 1.67 -4.75
C VAL A 85 0.96 2.82 -4.58
N THR A 86 0.79 3.29 -3.34
CA THR A 86 0.12 4.57 -3.07
C THR A 86 1.16 5.61 -2.73
N SER A 87 0.99 6.82 -3.26
CA SER A 87 1.96 7.90 -3.11
C SER A 87 1.32 9.26 -3.30
N ARG A 88 1.97 10.29 -2.76
CA ARG A 88 1.58 11.71 -2.94
C ARG A 88 2.14 12.31 -4.22
N ILE A 89 3.12 11.65 -4.83
CA ILE A 89 3.83 12.09 -6.03
C ILE A 89 3.77 11.01 -7.11
N LYS A 90 3.89 11.43 -8.38
CA LYS A 90 3.96 10.53 -9.53
C LYS A 90 5.40 10.06 -9.71
N PHE A 91 5.61 8.75 -9.63
CA PHE A 91 6.92 8.14 -9.86
C PHE A 91 7.10 7.80 -11.34
N LYS A 92 8.22 8.21 -11.94
CA LYS A 92 8.56 7.92 -13.34
C LYS A 92 8.85 6.44 -13.57
N LEU A 93 9.29 5.75 -12.52
CA LEU A 93 9.60 4.33 -12.53
C LEU A 93 8.37 3.44 -12.79
N LEU A 94 7.16 3.94 -12.48
CA LEU A 94 5.92 3.19 -12.65
C LEU A 94 5.33 3.40 -14.04
N LYS A 95 5.04 2.29 -14.73
CA LYS A 95 4.45 2.30 -16.08
C LYS A 95 2.94 2.59 -16.10
N SER A 96 2.25 2.29 -15.00
CA SER A 96 0.81 2.49 -14.86
C SER A 96 0.55 3.32 -13.62
N ILE A 97 -0.04 4.50 -13.83
CA ILE A 97 -0.32 5.47 -12.79
C ILE A 97 -1.81 5.77 -12.83
N TYR A 98 -2.46 5.64 -11.69
CA TYR A 98 -3.84 6.07 -11.50
C TYR A 98 -3.86 7.28 -10.57
N THR A 99 -4.28 8.43 -11.09
CA THR A 99 -4.47 9.64 -10.25
C THR A 99 -5.87 9.62 -9.69
N LEU A 100 -6.01 9.58 -8.37
CA LEU A 100 -7.31 9.61 -7.70
C LEU A 100 -8.00 10.96 -7.99
N PRO A 101 -9.24 10.96 -8.51
CA PRO A 101 -10.00 12.18 -8.66
C PRO A 101 -10.46 12.71 -7.30
N LEU A 102 -10.79 13.99 -7.24
CA LEU A 102 -11.52 14.55 -6.11
C LEU A 102 -12.91 13.92 -6.03
N LEU A 103 -13.47 13.85 -4.81
CA LEU A 103 -14.86 13.48 -4.63
C LEU A 103 -15.77 14.50 -5.33
N GLY A 104 -16.83 14.01 -5.96
CA GLY A 104 -17.89 14.88 -6.46
C GLY A 104 -18.60 15.57 -5.29
N GLN A 105 -19.25 16.69 -5.56
CA GLN A 105 -19.94 17.48 -4.53
C GLN A 105 -20.89 16.63 -3.67
N LYS A 106 -21.68 15.76 -4.31
CA LYS A 106 -22.60 14.86 -3.62
C LYS A 106 -21.87 13.88 -2.70
N ASP A 107 -20.86 13.18 -3.20
CA ASP A 107 -20.12 12.20 -2.42
C ASP A 107 -19.33 12.85 -1.27
N ALA A 108 -18.83 14.07 -1.48
CA ALA A 108 -18.18 14.87 -0.45
C ALA A 108 -19.17 15.30 0.65
N LEU A 109 -20.37 15.75 0.26
CA LEU A 109 -21.45 16.10 1.17
C LEU A 109 -21.90 14.87 1.99
N ASP A 110 -22.13 13.75 1.31
CA ASP A 110 -22.53 12.49 1.96
C ASP A 110 -21.47 12.04 2.97
N LEU A 111 -20.17 12.11 2.61
CA LEU A 111 -19.07 11.80 3.53
C LEU A 111 -19.01 12.77 4.73
N PHE A 112 -19.19 14.07 4.48
CA PHE A 112 -19.21 15.08 5.55
C PHE A 112 -20.36 14.83 6.52
N CYS A 113 -21.58 14.68 6.03
CA CYS A 113 -22.75 14.39 6.85
C CYS A 113 -22.57 13.09 7.64
N HIS A 114 -22.02 12.04 7.02
CA HIS A 114 -21.77 10.77 7.71
C HIS A 114 -20.77 10.88 8.87
N LEU A 115 -19.77 11.76 8.76
CA LEU A 115 -18.74 11.95 9.80
C LEU A 115 -19.13 12.99 10.86
N ALA A 116 -19.90 14.01 10.47
CA ALA A 116 -20.28 15.12 11.35
C ALA A 116 -21.55 14.84 12.15
N ILE A 117 -22.41 13.94 11.68
CA ILE A 117 -23.69 13.62 12.30
C ILE A 117 -23.58 12.27 13.00
N ASP A 118 -23.58 12.29 14.32
CA ASP A 118 -23.53 11.10 15.16
C ASP A 118 -24.78 10.24 14.90
N SER A 119 -24.59 8.95 14.60
CA SER A 119 -25.66 8.05 14.15
C SER A 119 -26.77 7.81 15.20
N ASP A 120 -26.55 8.22 16.45
CA ASP A 120 -27.51 8.10 17.56
C ASP A 120 -28.48 9.29 17.66
N GLN A 121 -28.23 10.38 16.93
CA GLN A 121 -29.16 11.50 16.84
C GLN A 121 -29.85 11.38 15.49
N ALA A 122 -31.08 10.87 15.48
CA ALA A 122 -31.96 10.91 14.32
C ALA A 122 -32.25 12.37 13.95
N ILE A 123 -31.32 12.98 13.24
CA ILE A 123 -31.46 14.31 12.65
C ILE A 123 -31.94 14.05 11.23
N ASP A 124 -33.15 14.54 10.92
CA ASP A 124 -33.61 14.65 9.53
C ASP A 124 -32.49 15.31 8.72
N LYS A 125 -32.15 14.69 7.57
CA LYS A 125 -31.02 15.10 6.71
C LYS A 125 -30.85 16.62 6.72
N PRO A 126 -29.64 17.14 7.03
CA PRO A 126 -29.43 18.58 7.06
C PRO A 126 -29.79 19.16 5.70
N ASP A 127 -30.47 20.30 5.73
CA ASP A 127 -30.92 21.02 4.55
C ASP A 127 -29.72 21.35 3.65
N ASP A 128 -29.90 21.21 2.33
CA ASP A 128 -28.84 21.25 1.32
C ASP A 128 -28.16 22.64 1.24
N ASP A 129 -28.81 23.66 1.82
CA ASP A 129 -28.29 25.03 1.98
C ASP A 129 -27.37 25.21 3.21
N MET A 130 -27.47 24.36 4.24
CA MET A 130 -26.65 24.48 5.45
C MET A 130 -25.19 24.06 5.22
N VAL A 131 -24.91 23.30 4.16
CA VAL A 131 -23.60 22.68 3.94
C VAL A 131 -22.78 23.38 2.83
N LYS A 132 -23.30 24.47 2.25
CA LYS A 132 -22.67 25.20 1.12
C LYS A 132 -21.90 26.46 1.51
N GLN A 133 -21.46 26.61 2.77
CA GLN A 133 -20.70 27.81 3.23
C GLN A 133 -19.25 27.82 2.79
#